data_AF-A0A7D9DE12-F1
#
_entry.id   AF-A0A7D9DE12-F1
#
_cell.length_a   1.000
_cell.length_b   1.000
_cell.length_c   1.000
_cell.angle_alpha   90.00
_cell.angle_beta   90.00
_cell.angle_gamma   90.00
#
_symmetry.space_group_name_H-M   'P 1'
#
loop_
_entity.id
_entity.type
_entity.pdbx_description
1 polymer ?
#
loop_
_entity_poly.entity_id
_entity_poly.type
_entity_poly.pdbx_seq_one_letter_code
_entity_poly.pdbx_strand_id
1 'polypeptide(L)'
;MTTTHEEENKMAASDVDVSSSIDQNEDRIEELTDEELYNLVEETLQANNVLKNETNMFEKYLKRVDTKDSTGTGTMLVQAVQEQTTSRTFRKRTRSRGQSVDRNLKLTAEQKCDIAQRELEELKEEIEKLKDESERILDNYKAIMEEADIQIAETKKASYEFNRDIVQGSVNARTSKIIAEKVVRYFEDKIRSRDTLIEKLRLKNSTFRVQKKKLQMQLKQKEEMGEVLHEVDFNQLKIENQQYLEKIDDRNKDLLRLKLMTGNVLQVLNTYKKKLHTLTVESAQLKQEISSRTELLSRIDTETRLVEKERTKALELNQKRRQQLSDYKVPEVLDYVKERASLYELNKTVRMWERKVEIAEMALNTYRKTWKQIQTHNSMASWFSNERREPQQT
;
A
#
# COMPACT_ATOMS: atom_id res chain seq x y z
N MET A 1 44.60 -26.44 30.96
CA MET A 1 43.80 -26.30 32.20
C MET A 1 42.35 -26.36 31.78
N THR A 2 41.86 -27.58 31.62
CA THR A 2 40.97 -28.28 32.59
C THR A 2 39.53 -27.81 32.46
N THR A 3 38.86 -28.52 31.56
CA THR A 3 37.45 -28.90 31.49
C THR A 3 36.92 -29.47 32.82
N THR A 4 35.67 -29.18 33.19
CA THR A 4 34.86 -30.08 34.04
C THR A 4 33.36 -29.85 33.83
N HIS A 5 32.70 -30.92 33.40
CA HIS A 5 31.25 -31.15 33.36
C HIS A 5 30.91 -32.14 34.49
N GLU A 6 29.62 -32.14 34.87
CA GLU A 6 28.84 -33.18 35.58
C GLU A 6 29.03 -33.35 37.10
N GLU A 7 27.92 -33.13 37.84
CA GLU A 7 27.39 -34.15 38.75
C GLU A 7 25.86 -33.98 38.96
N GLU A 8 25.22 -35.12 39.17
CA GLU A 8 23.80 -35.45 39.13
C GLU A 8 22.94 -34.73 40.18
N ASN A 9 21.66 -34.48 39.89
CA ASN A 9 20.66 -34.19 40.93
C ASN A 9 19.48 -35.16 40.87
N LYS A 10 19.50 -36.14 41.78
CA LYS A 10 18.37 -37.01 42.14
C LYS A 10 17.38 -36.21 42.97
N MET A 11 16.21 -35.88 42.42
CA MET A 11 15.06 -35.45 43.22
C MET A 11 14.43 -36.67 43.91
N ALA A 12 14.87 -36.90 45.14
CA ALA A 12 14.17 -37.72 46.12
C ALA A 12 12.87 -37.00 46.53
N ALA A 13 11.81 -37.78 46.71
CA ALA A 13 10.55 -37.33 47.27
C ALA A 13 10.79 -36.74 48.67
N SER A 14 10.51 -35.46 48.85
CA SER A 14 10.32 -34.85 50.16
C SER A 14 8.83 -34.65 50.39
N ASP A 15 8.23 -35.54 51.19
CA ASP A 15 6.97 -35.25 51.88
C ASP A 15 7.17 -33.94 52.67
N VAL A 16 6.50 -32.87 52.23
CA VAL A 16 6.40 -31.64 53.02
C VAL A 16 5.34 -31.91 54.08
N ASP A 17 5.83 -32.26 55.25
CA ASP A 17 5.06 -32.48 56.46
C ASP A 17 4.30 -31.19 56.84
N VAL A 18 2.96 -31.27 56.81
CA VAL A 18 2.03 -30.19 57.18
C VAL A 18 2.24 -29.76 58.64
N SER A 19 2.82 -30.63 59.49
CA SER A 19 3.18 -30.30 60.87
C SER A 19 4.23 -29.18 60.96
N SER A 20 5.20 -29.15 60.03
CA SER A 20 6.26 -28.13 60.03
C SER A 20 5.78 -26.72 59.64
N SER A 21 4.63 -26.63 58.97
CA SER A 21 4.02 -25.34 58.58
C SER A 21 3.17 -24.72 59.70
N ILE A 22 2.83 -25.49 60.73
CA ILE A 22 2.09 -25.01 61.91
C ILE A 22 3.07 -24.40 62.92
N ASP A 23 4.16 -25.09 63.22
CA ASP A 23 5.19 -24.61 64.15
C ASP A 23 5.88 -23.32 63.65
N GLN A 24 6.10 -23.18 62.34
CA GLN A 24 6.68 -21.95 61.75
C GLN A 24 5.73 -20.74 61.76
N ASN A 25 4.41 -20.96 61.92
CA ASN A 25 3.43 -19.89 62.00
C ASN A 25 3.20 -19.44 63.45
N GLU A 26 3.33 -20.33 64.45
CA GLU A 26 3.27 -19.97 65.87
C GLU A 26 4.40 -19.01 66.27
N ASP A 27 5.65 -19.30 65.87
CA ASP A 27 6.81 -18.43 66.13
C ASP A 27 6.65 -17.02 65.53
N ARG A 28 5.91 -16.91 64.42
CA ARG A 28 5.69 -15.68 63.67
C ARG A 28 4.54 -14.83 64.23
N ILE A 29 3.66 -15.45 65.02
CA ILE A 29 2.55 -14.82 65.72
C ILE A 29 3.03 -14.12 67.00
N GLU A 30 4.04 -14.67 67.67
CA GLU A 30 4.61 -14.12 68.90
C GLU A 30 5.46 -12.84 68.67
N GLU A 31 5.94 -12.61 67.45
CA GLU A 31 6.75 -11.43 67.07
C GLU A 31 5.92 -10.23 66.56
N LEU A 32 4.61 -10.41 66.34
CA LEU A 32 3.71 -9.38 65.80
C LEU A 32 3.22 -8.45 66.91
N THR A 33 3.13 -7.16 66.59
CA THR A 33 2.53 -6.16 67.48
C THR A 33 1.01 -6.36 67.60
N ASP A 34 0.40 -5.85 68.68
CA ASP A 34 -1.06 -5.93 68.90
C ASP A 34 -1.88 -5.42 67.71
N GLU A 35 -1.38 -4.40 67.00
CA GLU A 35 -2.01 -3.83 65.79
C GLU A 35 -1.90 -4.77 64.58
N GLU A 36 -0.75 -5.41 64.40
CA GLU A 36 -0.55 -6.40 63.33
C GLU A 36 -1.34 -7.69 63.59
N LEU A 37 -1.48 -8.09 64.86
CA LEU A 37 -2.30 -9.21 65.28
C LEU A 37 -3.80 -8.93 65.04
N TYR A 38 -4.26 -7.71 65.33
CA TYR A 38 -5.62 -7.29 65.03
C TYR A 38 -5.91 -7.35 63.52
N ASN A 39 -5.00 -6.82 62.70
CA ASN A 39 -5.13 -6.87 61.24
C ASN A 39 -5.15 -8.31 60.70
N LEU A 40 -4.33 -9.21 61.26
CA LEU A 40 -4.32 -10.63 60.89
C LEU A 40 -5.64 -11.33 61.26
N VAL A 41 -6.21 -11.02 62.42
CA VAL A 41 -7.53 -11.54 62.83
C VAL A 41 -8.62 -11.03 61.88
N GLU A 42 -8.57 -9.76 61.49
CA GLU A 42 -9.53 -9.20 60.55
C GLU A 42 -9.40 -9.85 59.16
N GLU A 43 -8.19 -10.01 58.64
CA GLU A 43 -7.92 -10.67 57.36
C GLU A 43 -8.37 -12.14 57.36
N THR A 44 -8.08 -12.88 58.43
CA THR A 44 -8.53 -14.28 58.57
C THR A 44 -10.04 -14.40 58.69
N LEU A 45 -10.71 -13.47 59.35
CA LEU A 45 -12.18 -13.41 59.38
C LEU A 45 -12.76 -13.13 58.00
N GLN A 46 -12.17 -12.21 57.24
CA GLN A 46 -12.57 -11.93 55.86
C GLN A 46 -12.37 -13.15 54.95
N ALA A 47 -11.21 -13.82 55.03
CA ALA A 47 -10.92 -15.04 54.28
C ALA A 47 -11.91 -16.17 54.62
N ASN A 48 -12.21 -16.37 55.92
CA ASN A 48 -13.22 -17.33 56.36
C ASN A 48 -14.63 -17.00 55.85
N ASN A 49 -15.00 -15.73 55.80
CA ASN A 49 -16.27 -15.30 55.22
C ASN A 49 -16.36 -15.60 53.71
N VAL A 50 -15.27 -15.39 52.97
CA VAL A 50 -15.21 -15.74 51.54
C VAL A 50 -15.39 -17.24 51.34
N LEU A 51 -14.67 -18.08 52.09
CA LEU A 51 -14.80 -19.54 52.02
C LEU A 51 -16.20 -20.02 52.41
N LYS A 52 -16.81 -19.38 53.41
CA LYS A 52 -18.18 -19.70 53.83
C LYS A 52 -19.20 -19.36 52.75
N ASN A 53 -19.05 -18.22 52.07
CA ASN A 53 -19.89 -17.82 50.95
C ASN A 53 -19.72 -18.76 49.76
N GLU A 54 -18.48 -19.11 49.42
CA GLU A 54 -18.15 -20.09 48.37
C GLU A 54 -18.79 -21.45 48.68
N THR A 55 -18.66 -21.93 49.92
CA THR A 55 -19.25 -23.21 50.35
C THR A 55 -20.77 -23.18 50.29
N ASN A 56 -21.41 -22.09 50.72
CA ASN A 56 -22.87 -21.94 50.66
C ASN A 56 -23.38 -21.97 49.22
N MET A 57 -22.66 -21.31 48.30
CA MET A 57 -22.97 -21.30 46.87
C MET A 57 -22.88 -22.71 46.28
N PHE A 58 -21.80 -23.46 46.58
CA PHE A 58 -21.69 -24.84 46.13
C PHE A 58 -22.74 -25.77 46.75
N GLU A 59 -23.10 -25.57 48.02
CA GLU A 59 -24.14 -26.36 48.68
C GLU A 59 -25.51 -26.14 48.03
N LYS A 60 -25.84 -24.89 47.67
CA LYS A 60 -27.06 -24.55 46.94
C LYS A 60 -27.09 -25.18 45.56
N TYR A 61 -25.98 -25.10 44.84
CA TYR A 61 -25.82 -25.74 43.54
C TYR A 61 -26.01 -27.25 43.63
N LEU A 62 -25.32 -27.90 44.58
CA LEU A 62 -25.38 -29.35 44.78
C LEU A 62 -26.82 -29.80 45.11
N LYS A 63 -27.49 -29.10 46.03
CA LYS A 63 -28.90 -29.40 46.38
C LYS A 63 -29.83 -29.32 45.16
N ARG A 64 -29.58 -28.39 44.23
CA ARG A 64 -30.37 -28.27 42.98
C ARG A 64 -30.03 -29.32 41.95
N VAL A 65 -28.76 -29.71 41.84
CA VAL A 65 -28.32 -30.78 40.93
C VAL A 65 -28.82 -32.14 41.43
N ASP A 66 -28.64 -32.46 42.70
CA ASP A 66 -29.10 -33.72 43.31
C ASP A 66 -30.63 -33.87 43.22
N THR A 67 -31.39 -32.78 43.36
CA THR A 67 -32.86 -32.81 43.20
C THR A 67 -33.28 -33.00 41.74
N LYS A 68 -32.53 -32.47 40.76
CA LYS A 68 -32.77 -32.72 39.33
C LYS A 68 -32.40 -34.14 38.91
N ASP A 69 -31.30 -34.68 39.43
CA ASP A 69 -30.87 -36.07 39.17
C ASP A 69 -31.81 -37.11 39.80
N SER A 70 -32.43 -36.79 40.94
CA SER A 70 -33.49 -37.61 41.55
C SER A 70 -34.79 -37.62 40.74
N THR A 71 -34.99 -36.69 39.79
CA THR A 71 -36.16 -36.62 38.88
C THR A 71 -35.91 -37.20 37.48
N GLY A 72 -34.74 -37.82 37.23
CA GLY A 72 -34.54 -38.70 36.08
C GLY A 72 -34.24 -38.01 34.74
N THR A 73 -33.61 -36.84 34.72
CA THR A 73 -33.22 -36.14 33.47
C THR A 73 -31.85 -35.45 33.53
N GLY A 74 -30.81 -36.14 34.03
CA GLY A 74 -29.45 -35.58 34.11
C GLY A 74 -28.36 -36.56 33.68
N THR A 75 -28.01 -36.61 32.40
CA THR A 75 -26.77 -37.28 31.93
C THR A 75 -26.17 -36.52 30.75
N MET A 76 -25.93 -35.21 30.89
CA MET A 76 -25.47 -34.39 29.74
C MET A 76 -24.41 -33.31 30.02
N LEU A 77 -23.65 -33.32 31.12
CA LEU A 77 -22.68 -32.23 31.39
C LEU A 77 -21.29 -32.63 31.91
N VAL A 78 -20.80 -33.85 31.61
CA VAL A 78 -19.39 -34.21 31.91
C VAL A 78 -18.59 -34.61 30.65
N GLN A 79 -19.13 -34.45 29.44
CA GLN A 79 -18.55 -35.06 28.23
C GLN A 79 -18.23 -34.10 27.06
N ALA A 80 -17.99 -32.80 27.31
CA ALA A 80 -17.84 -31.82 26.21
C ALA A 80 -16.45 -31.15 26.06
N VAL A 81 -15.35 -31.67 26.65
CA VAL A 81 -14.02 -31.02 26.50
C VAL A 81 -12.89 -32.00 26.13
N GLN A 82 -13.18 -33.15 25.52
CA GLN A 82 -12.11 -34.07 25.12
C GLN A 82 -12.34 -34.71 23.74
N GLU A 83 -12.35 -33.89 22.70
CA GLU A 83 -12.18 -34.38 21.32
C GLU A 83 -11.18 -33.51 20.56
N GLN A 84 -9.91 -33.94 20.58
CA GLN A 84 -9.00 -33.90 19.44
C GLN A 84 -7.70 -34.62 19.84
N THR A 85 -7.59 -35.91 19.50
CA THR A 85 -6.37 -36.58 18.99
C THR A 85 -6.59 -38.10 18.85
N THR A 86 -6.48 -38.57 17.60
CA THR A 86 -6.02 -39.90 17.15
C THR A 86 -6.76 -41.19 17.55
N SER A 87 -7.48 -41.72 16.54
CA SER A 87 -7.66 -43.11 16.08
C SER A 87 -7.27 -44.36 16.92
N ARG A 88 -8.16 -45.37 16.80
CA ARG A 88 -7.97 -46.86 16.78
C ARG A 88 -8.18 -47.70 18.06
N THR A 89 -9.37 -48.29 18.10
CA THR A 89 -9.76 -49.71 18.31
C THR A 89 -9.10 -50.64 19.34
N PHE A 90 -9.98 -51.31 20.11
CA PHE A 90 -9.91 -52.64 20.75
C PHE A 90 -9.06 -52.85 22.02
N ARG A 91 -9.73 -52.99 23.18
CA ARG A 91 -10.02 -54.28 23.87
C ARG A 91 -10.57 -54.06 25.29
N LYS A 92 -11.70 -54.71 25.58
CA LYS A 92 -12.21 -54.96 26.94
C LYS A 92 -11.15 -55.70 27.75
N ARG A 93 -10.76 -55.14 28.90
CA ARG A 93 -10.13 -55.89 29.98
C ARG A 93 -10.60 -55.35 31.32
N THR A 94 -11.41 -56.16 31.99
CA THR A 94 -11.83 -56.04 33.38
C THR A 94 -10.64 -56.27 34.32
N ARG A 95 -10.68 -55.60 35.48
CA ARG A 95 -9.79 -55.57 36.67
C ARG A 95 -9.19 -54.16 36.80
N SER A 96 -9.22 -53.50 37.96
CA SER A 96 -9.38 -53.96 39.34
C SER A 96 -9.85 -52.78 40.18
N ARG A 97 -10.65 -53.10 41.19
CA ARG A 97 -10.99 -52.24 42.34
C ARG A 97 -9.69 -51.61 42.88
N GLY A 98 -9.49 -50.33 42.57
CA GLY A 98 -8.34 -49.52 42.96
C GLY A 98 -8.81 -48.46 43.94
N GLN A 99 -8.42 -48.66 45.18
CA GLN A 99 -8.61 -47.83 46.36
C GLN A 99 -7.88 -46.48 46.16
N SER A 100 -8.51 -45.55 45.43
CA SER A 100 -7.95 -44.20 45.16
C SER A 100 -9.01 -43.22 44.63
N VAL A 101 -10.27 -43.34 45.03
CA VAL A 101 -11.32 -42.36 44.61
C VAL A 101 -11.31 -41.12 45.53
N ASP A 102 -10.67 -41.20 46.70
CA ASP A 102 -10.65 -40.14 47.73
C ASP A 102 -9.45 -39.17 47.67
N ARG A 103 -8.60 -39.23 46.63
CA ARG A 103 -7.64 -38.13 46.38
C ARG A 103 -8.37 -36.99 45.67
N ASN A 104 -9.11 -36.23 46.47
CA ASN A 104 -9.56 -34.86 46.24
C ASN A 104 -9.78 -34.50 44.76
N LEU A 105 -10.96 -34.83 44.22
CA LEU A 105 -11.53 -34.14 43.06
C LEU A 105 -11.79 -32.67 43.45
N LYS A 106 -10.73 -31.88 43.59
CA LYS A 106 -10.84 -30.43 43.74
C LYS A 106 -11.33 -29.91 42.39
N LEU A 107 -12.45 -29.20 42.41
CA LEU A 107 -12.93 -28.48 41.22
C LEU A 107 -11.81 -27.57 40.71
N THR A 108 -11.58 -27.59 39.40
CA THR A 108 -10.67 -26.63 38.78
C THR A 108 -11.21 -25.21 38.96
N ALA A 109 -10.34 -24.20 38.91
CA ALA A 109 -10.77 -22.81 39.01
C ALA A 109 -11.84 -22.47 37.94
N GLU A 110 -11.71 -23.03 36.74
CA GLU A 110 -12.69 -22.93 35.66
C GLU A 110 -14.05 -23.52 36.05
N GLN A 111 -14.08 -24.75 36.57
CA GLN A 111 -15.32 -25.38 37.05
C GLN A 111 -15.98 -24.60 38.18
N LYS A 112 -15.19 -24.02 39.10
CA LYS A 112 -15.72 -23.17 40.17
C LYS A 112 -16.34 -21.88 39.62
N CYS A 113 -15.70 -21.24 38.64
CA CYS A 113 -16.24 -20.07 37.95
C CYS A 113 -17.55 -20.39 37.22
N ASP A 114 -17.63 -21.52 36.53
CA ASP A 114 -18.84 -21.97 35.85
C ASP A 114 -20.01 -22.16 36.82
N ILE A 115 -19.75 -22.82 37.96
CA ILE A 115 -20.77 -23.02 39.00
C ILE A 115 -21.20 -21.67 39.59
N ALA A 116 -20.24 -20.79 39.91
CA ALA A 116 -20.54 -19.47 40.42
C ALA A 116 -21.37 -18.63 39.45
N GLN A 117 -21.10 -18.71 38.14
CA GLN A 117 -21.87 -18.01 37.12
C GLN A 117 -23.31 -18.53 37.05
N ARG A 118 -23.51 -19.85 37.04
CA ARG A 118 -24.87 -20.44 37.05
C ARG A 118 -25.65 -20.07 38.30
N GLU A 119 -25.02 -20.15 39.47
CA GLU A 119 -25.64 -19.76 40.74
C GLU A 119 -26.00 -18.27 40.75
N LEU A 120 -25.17 -17.41 40.15
CA LEU A 120 -25.46 -15.99 40.02
C LEU A 120 -26.66 -15.74 39.10
N GLU A 121 -26.77 -16.44 37.97
CA GLU A 121 -27.93 -16.39 37.08
C GLU A 121 -29.21 -16.87 37.78
N GLU A 122 -29.15 -17.97 38.53
CA GLU A 122 -30.29 -18.48 39.29
C GLU A 122 -30.71 -17.53 40.42
N LEU A 123 -29.76 -16.93 41.15
CA LEU A 123 -30.06 -15.92 42.16
C LEU A 123 -30.71 -14.67 41.54
N LYS A 124 -30.26 -14.25 40.35
CA LYS A 124 -30.90 -13.15 39.61
C LYS A 124 -32.35 -13.48 39.27
N GLU A 125 -32.62 -14.69 38.77
CA GLU A 125 -34.00 -15.13 38.50
C GLU A 125 -34.85 -15.21 39.77
N GLU A 126 -34.30 -15.72 40.88
CA GLU A 126 -35.00 -15.80 42.16
C GLU A 126 -35.35 -14.41 42.71
N ILE A 127 -34.40 -13.47 42.63
CA ILE A 127 -34.62 -12.06 42.99
C ILE A 127 -35.75 -11.47 42.14
N GLU A 128 -35.77 -11.72 40.84
CA GLU A 128 -36.81 -11.17 39.96
C GLU A 128 -38.19 -11.79 40.26
N LYS A 129 -38.27 -13.10 40.45
CA LYS A 129 -39.51 -13.78 40.87
C LYS A 129 -40.02 -13.25 42.21
N LEU A 130 -39.12 -13.00 43.17
CA LEU A 130 -39.49 -12.42 44.46
C LEU A 130 -40.00 -10.98 44.32
N LYS A 131 -39.39 -10.16 43.44
CA LYS A 131 -39.89 -8.83 43.13
C LYS A 131 -41.29 -8.89 42.53
N ASP A 132 -41.49 -9.71 41.50
CA ASP A 132 -42.79 -9.87 40.85
C ASP A 132 -43.88 -10.28 41.84
N GLU A 133 -43.60 -11.26 42.71
CA GLU A 133 -44.58 -11.67 43.73
C GLU A 133 -44.80 -10.57 44.78
N SER A 134 -43.75 -9.87 45.20
CA SER A 134 -43.89 -8.76 46.15
C SER A 134 -44.73 -7.62 45.57
N GLU A 135 -44.55 -7.28 44.30
CA GLU A 135 -45.32 -6.27 43.59
C GLU A 135 -46.79 -6.71 43.47
N ARG A 136 -47.02 -7.97 43.10
CA ARG A 136 -48.37 -8.55 43.06
C ARG A 136 -49.09 -8.46 44.40
N ILE A 137 -48.39 -8.78 45.49
CA ILE A 137 -48.92 -8.69 46.86
C ILE A 137 -49.22 -7.23 47.22
N LEU A 138 -48.29 -6.30 46.92
CA LEU A 138 -48.49 -4.87 47.18
C LEU A 138 -49.69 -4.32 46.43
N ASP A 139 -49.86 -4.66 45.16
CA ASP A 139 -51.00 -4.21 44.36
C ASP A 139 -52.32 -4.79 44.87
N ASN A 140 -52.31 -6.03 45.36
CA ASN A 140 -53.49 -6.60 46.02
C ASN A 140 -53.83 -5.83 47.31
N TYR A 141 -52.84 -5.50 48.14
CA TYR A 141 -53.10 -4.69 49.34
C TYR A 141 -53.59 -3.28 49.00
N LYS A 142 -53.03 -2.63 47.97
CA LYS A 142 -53.54 -1.34 47.48
C LYS A 142 -55.00 -1.45 47.04
N ALA A 143 -55.36 -2.47 46.26
CA ALA A 143 -56.75 -2.69 45.83
C ALA A 143 -57.70 -2.91 47.02
N ILE A 144 -57.29 -3.68 48.03
CA ILE A 144 -58.08 -3.91 49.25
C ILE A 144 -58.25 -2.61 50.05
N MET A 145 -57.20 -1.79 50.18
CA MET A 145 -57.28 -0.50 50.86
C MET A 145 -58.24 0.46 50.12
N GLU A 146 -58.12 0.57 48.80
CA GLU A 146 -59.03 1.39 47.98
C GLU A 146 -60.48 0.92 48.10
N GLU A 147 -60.73 -0.39 48.08
CA GLU A 147 -62.06 -0.95 48.29
C GLU A 147 -62.61 -0.60 49.68
N ALA A 148 -61.79 -0.75 50.73
CA ALA A 148 -62.17 -0.42 52.09
C ALA A 148 -62.52 1.07 52.24
N ASP A 149 -61.73 1.97 51.64
CA ASP A 149 -62.00 3.40 51.64
C ASP A 149 -63.33 3.75 50.96
N ILE A 150 -63.61 3.12 49.80
CA ILE A 150 -64.89 3.26 49.11
C ILE A 150 -66.02 2.75 50.01
N GLN A 151 -65.87 1.57 50.63
CA GLN A 151 -66.89 0.98 51.49
C GLN A 151 -67.18 1.83 52.73
N ILE A 152 -66.15 2.41 53.35
CA ILE A 152 -66.29 3.32 54.49
C ILE A 152 -67.05 4.58 54.07
N ALA A 153 -66.68 5.18 52.94
CA ALA A 153 -67.34 6.37 52.41
C ALA A 153 -68.82 6.10 52.09
N GLU A 154 -69.12 4.99 51.41
CA GLU A 154 -70.47 4.56 51.08
C GLU A 154 -71.31 4.26 52.33
N THR A 155 -70.73 3.59 53.32
CA THR A 155 -71.42 3.26 54.58
C THR A 155 -71.75 4.51 55.38
N LYS A 156 -70.80 5.47 55.49
CA LYS A 156 -71.05 6.76 56.13
C LYS A 156 -72.16 7.53 55.42
N LYS A 157 -72.12 7.60 54.09
CA LYS A 157 -73.16 8.24 53.28
C LYS A 157 -74.52 7.56 53.48
N ALA A 158 -74.58 6.24 53.42
CA ALA A 158 -75.81 5.47 53.61
C ALA A 158 -76.39 5.66 55.02
N SER A 159 -75.55 5.70 56.06
CA SER A 159 -75.98 5.98 57.43
C SER A 159 -76.55 7.39 57.57
N TYR A 160 -75.91 8.39 56.97
CA TYR A 160 -76.40 9.77 57.00
C TYR A 160 -77.73 9.92 56.26
N GLU A 161 -77.83 9.39 55.04
CA GLU A 161 -79.05 9.40 54.23
C GLU A 161 -80.20 8.69 54.95
N PHE A 162 -79.93 7.53 55.56
CA PHE A 162 -80.95 6.80 56.33
C PHE A 162 -81.44 7.60 57.54
N ASN A 163 -80.54 8.22 58.31
CA ASN A 163 -80.93 9.02 59.45
C ASN A 163 -81.77 10.24 59.02
N ARG A 164 -81.34 10.94 57.97
CA ARG A 164 -82.04 12.11 57.43
C ARG A 164 -83.42 11.74 56.87
N ASP A 165 -83.49 10.74 56.00
CA ASP A 165 -84.69 10.48 55.20
C ASP A 165 -85.69 9.56 55.92
N ILE A 166 -85.21 8.64 56.76
CA ILE A 166 -86.05 7.67 57.47
C ILE A 166 -86.26 8.03 58.93
N VAL A 167 -85.19 8.20 59.70
CA VAL A 167 -85.30 8.44 61.15
C VAL A 167 -85.92 9.81 61.43
N GLN A 168 -85.54 10.84 60.67
CA GLN A 168 -86.06 12.20 60.83
C GLN A 168 -87.17 12.53 59.83
N GLY A 169 -86.99 12.21 58.55
CA GLY A 169 -87.92 12.60 57.47
C GLY A 169 -89.18 11.74 57.30
N SER A 170 -89.25 10.57 57.94
CA SER A 170 -90.36 9.62 57.77
C SER A 170 -91.19 9.37 59.04
N VAL A 171 -91.11 10.28 60.00
CA VAL A 171 -91.91 10.23 61.24
C VAL A 171 -93.32 10.78 60.98
N ASN A 172 -94.33 10.05 61.45
CA ASN A 172 -95.71 10.52 61.39
C ASN A 172 -95.93 11.64 62.42
N ALA A 173 -96.31 12.83 61.97
CA ALA A 173 -96.48 14.02 62.80
C ALA A 173 -97.46 13.84 63.98
N ARG A 174 -98.43 12.91 63.88
CA ARG A 174 -99.41 12.66 64.94
C ARG A 174 -98.98 11.60 65.94
N THR A 175 -98.29 10.53 65.49
CA THR A 175 -97.91 9.40 66.34
C THR A 175 -96.45 9.40 66.75
N SER A 176 -95.62 10.28 66.20
CA SER A 176 -94.16 10.34 66.38
C SER A 176 -93.44 9.00 66.11
N LYS A 177 -94.10 8.08 65.38
CA LYS A 177 -93.55 6.79 64.96
C LYS A 177 -93.14 6.85 63.48
N ILE A 178 -92.10 6.11 63.12
CA ILE A 178 -91.64 6.00 61.73
C ILE A 178 -92.69 5.25 60.90
N ILE A 179 -92.97 5.75 59.70
CA ILE A 179 -93.91 5.14 58.76
C ILE A 179 -93.25 3.92 58.10
N ALA A 180 -93.75 2.73 58.41
CA ALA A 180 -93.18 1.46 57.94
C ALA A 180 -93.07 1.37 56.40
N GLU A 181 -94.07 1.85 55.66
CA GLU A 181 -94.05 1.83 54.19
C GLU A 181 -92.87 2.61 53.59
N LYS A 182 -92.50 3.76 54.20
CA LYS A 182 -91.35 4.54 53.74
C LYS A 182 -90.02 3.81 54.00
N VAL A 183 -89.92 3.06 55.10
CA VAL A 183 -88.74 2.23 55.41
C VAL A 183 -88.60 1.12 54.37
N VAL A 184 -89.69 0.42 54.05
CA VAL A 184 -89.70 -0.65 53.04
C VAL A 184 -89.27 -0.09 51.68
N ARG A 185 -89.87 1.02 51.25
CA ARG A 185 -89.54 1.67 49.99
C ARG A 185 -88.06 2.07 49.90
N TYR A 186 -87.49 2.59 50.97
CA TYR A 186 -86.06 2.91 51.02
C TYR A 186 -85.17 1.69 50.77
N PHE A 187 -85.46 0.57 51.43
CA PHE A 187 -84.69 -0.65 51.22
C PHE A 187 -84.87 -1.20 49.81
N GLU A 188 -86.08 -1.18 49.25
CA GLU A 188 -86.34 -1.59 47.86
C GLU A 188 -85.58 -0.73 46.85
N ASP A 189 -85.53 0.59 47.06
CA ASP A 189 -84.80 1.51 46.20
C ASP A 189 -83.28 1.31 46.32
N LYS A 190 -82.76 1.04 47.54
CA LYS A 190 -81.35 0.72 47.76
C LYS A 190 -80.95 -0.62 47.14
N ILE A 191 -81.81 -1.64 47.19
CA ILE A 191 -81.59 -2.93 46.52
C ILE A 191 -81.52 -2.70 45.00
N ARG A 192 -82.51 -2.02 44.42
CA ARG A 192 -82.51 -1.70 42.97
C ARG A 192 -81.29 -0.89 42.54
N SER A 193 -80.85 0.07 43.34
CA SER A 193 -79.63 0.83 43.07
C SER A 193 -78.37 -0.04 43.12
N ARG A 194 -78.29 -1.01 44.04
CA ARG A 194 -77.18 -1.97 44.11
C ARG A 194 -77.17 -2.89 42.89
N ASP A 195 -78.31 -3.40 42.46
CA ASP A 195 -78.42 -4.23 41.25
C ASP A 195 -77.93 -3.47 40.01
N THR A 196 -78.31 -2.19 39.88
CA THR A 196 -77.83 -1.32 38.79
C THR A 196 -76.31 -1.12 38.84
N LEU A 197 -75.73 -0.99 40.04
CA LEU A 197 -74.29 -0.85 40.22
C LEU A 197 -73.54 -2.14 39.86
N ILE A 198 -74.08 -3.31 40.27
CA ILE A 198 -73.53 -4.62 39.91
C ILE A 198 -73.45 -4.77 38.39
N GLU A 199 -74.51 -4.43 37.67
CA GLU A 199 -74.52 -4.55 36.21
C GLU A 199 -73.51 -3.59 35.55
N LYS A 200 -73.41 -2.36 36.05
CA LYS A 200 -72.39 -1.40 35.60
C LYS A 200 -70.96 -1.92 35.83
N LEU A 201 -70.68 -2.49 36.99
CA LEU A 201 -69.37 -3.05 37.32
C LEU A 201 -69.06 -4.29 36.46
N ARG A 202 -70.05 -5.16 36.19
CA ARG A 202 -69.90 -6.30 35.28
C ARG A 202 -69.52 -5.85 33.87
N LEU A 203 -70.21 -4.85 33.33
CA LEU A 203 -69.90 -4.31 32.01
C LEU A 203 -68.48 -3.74 31.96
N LYS A 204 -68.09 -2.94 32.97
CA LYS A 204 -66.75 -2.37 33.08
C LYS A 204 -65.67 -3.46 33.17
N ASN A 205 -65.92 -4.51 33.95
CA ASN A 205 -65.00 -5.65 34.07
C ASN A 205 -64.83 -6.39 32.73
N SER A 206 -65.93 -6.60 31.99
CA SER A 206 -65.88 -7.16 30.63
C SER A 206 -65.05 -6.28 29.68
N THR A 207 -65.25 -4.96 29.69
CA THR A 207 -64.46 -4.02 28.89
C THR A 207 -62.97 -4.08 29.24
N PHE A 208 -62.62 -4.11 30.52
CA PHE A 208 -61.23 -4.22 30.94
C PHE A 208 -60.58 -5.55 30.56
N ARG A 209 -61.31 -6.66 30.59
CA ARG A 209 -60.80 -7.94 30.07
C ARG A 209 -60.45 -7.87 28.59
N VAL A 210 -61.30 -7.25 27.78
CA VAL A 210 -61.04 -7.05 26.34
C VAL A 210 -59.83 -6.12 26.12
N GLN A 211 -59.75 -5.01 26.86
CA GLN A 211 -58.62 -4.08 26.79
C GLN A 211 -57.30 -4.75 27.20
N LYS A 212 -57.29 -5.52 28.30
CA LYS A 212 -56.14 -6.32 28.72
C LYS A 212 -55.69 -7.26 27.62
N LYS A 213 -56.61 -8.02 27.02
CA LYS A 213 -56.29 -8.94 25.92
C LYS A 213 -55.73 -8.21 24.70
N LYS A 214 -56.28 -7.04 24.35
CA LYS A 214 -55.77 -6.21 23.26
C LYS A 214 -54.35 -5.72 23.53
N LEU A 215 -54.08 -5.21 24.74
CA LEU A 215 -52.76 -4.73 25.14
C LEU A 215 -51.74 -5.88 25.17
N GLN A 216 -52.11 -7.04 25.70
CA GLN A 216 -51.27 -8.24 25.67
C GLN A 216 -50.93 -8.66 24.23
N MET A 217 -51.89 -8.61 23.31
CA MET A 217 -51.65 -8.90 21.89
C MET A 217 -50.74 -7.85 21.24
N GLN A 218 -50.90 -6.58 21.58
CA GLN A 218 -50.01 -5.52 21.10
C GLN A 218 -48.58 -5.68 21.63
N LEU A 219 -48.43 -6.06 22.91
CA LEU A 219 -47.12 -6.37 23.49
C LEU A 219 -46.48 -7.53 22.75
N LYS A 220 -47.22 -8.63 22.55
CA LYS A 220 -46.74 -9.78 21.79
C LYS A 220 -46.33 -9.42 20.35
N GLN A 221 -47.12 -8.60 19.65
CA GLN A 221 -46.76 -8.11 18.32
C GLN A 221 -45.51 -7.23 18.33
N LYS A 222 -45.30 -6.44 19.39
CA LYS A 222 -44.09 -5.62 19.56
C LYS A 222 -42.87 -6.47 19.88
N GLU A 223 -43.03 -7.51 20.67
CA GLU A 223 -42.00 -8.53 20.93
C GLU A 223 -41.65 -9.28 19.64
N GLU A 224 -42.65 -9.78 18.90
CA GLU A 224 -42.46 -10.45 17.61
C GLU A 224 -41.85 -9.49 16.55
N MET A 225 -42.21 -8.20 16.54
CA MET A 225 -41.55 -7.19 15.70
C MET A 225 -40.11 -6.91 16.13
N GLY A 226 -39.78 -7.06 17.41
CA GLY A 226 -38.41 -7.06 17.91
C GLY A 226 -37.65 -8.32 17.51
N GLU A 227 -38.33 -9.46 17.41
CA GLU A 227 -37.79 -10.73 16.92
C GLU A 227 -37.54 -10.72 15.41
N VAL A 228 -38.19 -9.87 14.60
CA VAL A 228 -37.90 -9.76 13.14
C VAL A 228 -36.47 -9.29 12.84
N LEU A 229 -35.78 -8.66 13.79
CA LEU A 229 -34.32 -8.52 13.72
C LEU A 229 -33.71 -9.69 14.48
N HIS A 230 -33.69 -10.87 13.86
CA HIS A 230 -33.13 -12.04 14.50
C HIS A 230 -31.62 -11.84 14.68
N GLU A 231 -31.08 -12.39 15.76
CA GLU A 231 -29.62 -12.50 15.96
C GLU A 231 -28.95 -13.17 14.74
N VAL A 232 -29.69 -14.05 14.05
CA VAL A 232 -29.30 -14.67 12.78
C VAL A 232 -29.10 -13.64 11.66
N ASP A 233 -29.98 -12.65 11.51
CA ASP A 233 -29.84 -11.60 10.50
C ASP A 233 -28.63 -10.70 10.81
N PHE A 234 -28.40 -10.41 12.09
CA PHE A 234 -27.24 -9.65 12.53
C PHE A 234 -25.94 -10.41 12.28
N ASN A 235 -25.94 -11.73 12.56
CA ASN A 235 -24.82 -12.62 12.27
C ASN A 235 -24.61 -12.77 10.76
N GLN A 236 -25.67 -12.85 9.96
CA GLN A 236 -25.58 -12.87 8.51
C GLN A 236 -24.95 -11.58 7.99
N LEU A 237 -25.40 -10.41 8.45
CA LEU A 237 -24.83 -9.12 8.05
C LEU A 237 -23.34 -9.02 8.45
N LYS A 238 -22.98 -9.56 9.62
CA LYS A 238 -21.59 -9.63 10.07
C LYS A 238 -20.73 -10.53 9.18
N ILE A 239 -21.25 -11.69 8.76
CA ILE A 239 -20.59 -12.59 7.82
C ILE A 239 -20.43 -11.92 6.46
N GLU A 240 -21.48 -11.30 5.93
CA GLU A 240 -21.44 -10.61 4.64
C GLU A 240 -20.44 -9.46 4.66
N ASN A 241 -20.43 -8.64 5.71
CA ASN A 241 -19.48 -7.55 5.88
C ASN A 241 -18.03 -8.09 5.92
N GLN A 242 -17.79 -9.15 6.69
CA GLN A 242 -16.47 -9.80 6.74
C GLN A 242 -16.03 -10.31 5.34
N GLN A 243 -16.94 -10.93 4.58
CA GLN A 243 -16.66 -11.38 3.21
C GLN A 243 -16.38 -10.21 2.26
N TYR A 244 -17.07 -9.09 2.40
CA TYR A 244 -16.80 -7.90 1.59
C TYR A 244 -15.45 -7.27 1.94
N LEU A 245 -15.08 -7.23 3.22
CA LEU A 245 -13.77 -6.75 3.65
C LEU A 245 -12.64 -7.61 3.09
N GLU A 246 -12.78 -8.94 3.12
CA GLU A 246 -11.79 -9.85 2.54
C GLU A 246 -11.66 -9.65 1.02
N LYS A 247 -12.78 -9.51 0.30
CA LYS A 247 -12.77 -9.19 -1.14
C LYS A 247 -12.09 -7.84 -1.43
N ILE A 248 -12.33 -6.83 -0.59
CA ILE A 248 -11.68 -5.52 -0.73
C ILE A 248 -10.17 -5.66 -0.52
N ASP A 249 -9.74 -6.41 0.48
CA ASP A 249 -8.33 -6.65 0.78
C ASP A 249 -7.62 -7.37 -0.37
N ASP A 250 -8.23 -8.41 -0.94
CA ASP A 250 -7.69 -9.12 -2.11
C ASP A 250 -7.57 -8.21 -3.34
N ARG A 251 -8.59 -7.38 -3.61
CA ARG A 251 -8.53 -6.39 -4.69
C ARG A 251 -7.46 -5.33 -4.45
N ASN A 252 -7.24 -4.93 -3.20
CA ASN A 252 -6.17 -4.01 -2.83
C ASN A 252 -4.79 -4.63 -3.02
N LYS A 253 -4.60 -5.91 -2.67
CA LYS A 253 -3.36 -6.65 -2.94
C LYS A 253 -3.07 -6.74 -4.43
N ASP A 254 -4.07 -7.06 -5.24
CA ASP A 254 -3.95 -7.10 -6.71
C ASP A 254 -3.60 -5.72 -7.29
N LEU A 255 -4.26 -4.66 -6.81
CA LEU A 255 -3.98 -3.29 -7.20
C LEU A 255 -2.53 -2.91 -6.86
N LEU A 256 -2.05 -3.27 -5.67
CA LEU A 256 -0.68 -3.00 -5.25
C LEU A 256 0.33 -3.74 -6.13
N ARG A 257 0.08 -5.03 -6.42
CA ARG A 257 0.91 -5.84 -7.33
C ARG A 257 0.98 -5.20 -8.72
N LEU A 258 -0.16 -4.77 -9.27
CA LEU A 258 -0.21 -4.16 -10.59
C LEU A 258 0.50 -2.80 -10.62
N LYS A 259 0.40 -2.00 -9.55
CA LYS A 259 1.15 -0.75 -9.40
C LYS A 259 2.66 -0.98 -9.39
N LEU A 260 3.14 -1.97 -8.63
CA LEU A 260 4.56 -2.34 -8.61
C LEU A 260 5.04 -2.81 -10.00
N MET A 261 4.27 -3.67 -10.66
CA MET A 261 4.59 -4.13 -12.01
C MET A 261 4.64 -2.99 -13.02
N THR A 262 3.68 -2.06 -12.96
CA THR A 262 3.66 -0.86 -13.79
C THR A 262 4.90 0.02 -13.55
N GLY A 263 5.28 0.20 -12.27
CA GLY A 263 6.51 0.91 -11.91
C GLY A 263 7.77 0.29 -12.51
N ASN A 264 7.90 -1.05 -12.40
CA ASN A 264 9.02 -1.79 -12.97
C ASN A 264 9.06 -1.68 -14.50
N VAL A 265 7.92 -1.87 -15.18
CA VAL A 265 7.82 -1.73 -16.64
C VAL A 265 8.18 -0.31 -17.07
N LEU A 266 7.74 0.72 -16.33
CA LEU A 266 8.08 2.11 -16.61
C LEU A 266 9.57 2.37 -16.44
N GLN A 267 10.21 1.79 -15.42
CA GLN A 267 11.65 1.89 -15.22
C GLN A 267 12.41 1.26 -16.40
N VAL A 268 12.04 0.04 -16.81
CA VAL A 268 12.62 -0.65 -17.97
C VAL A 268 12.37 0.15 -19.25
N LEU A 269 11.18 0.68 -19.46
CA LEU A 269 10.89 1.52 -20.62
C LEU A 269 11.78 2.78 -20.64
N ASN A 270 11.99 3.42 -19.50
CA ASN A 270 12.84 4.59 -19.39
C ASN A 270 14.33 4.27 -19.66
N THR A 271 14.83 3.10 -19.23
CA THR A 271 16.20 2.69 -19.56
C THR A 271 16.36 2.47 -21.06
N TYR A 272 15.40 1.81 -21.72
CA TYR A 272 15.43 1.63 -23.18
C TYR A 272 15.26 2.96 -23.94
N LYS A 273 14.41 3.87 -23.48
CA LYS A 273 14.30 5.22 -24.06
C LYS A 273 15.63 5.98 -23.99
N LYS A 274 16.32 5.94 -22.84
CA LYS A 274 17.65 6.55 -22.70
C LYS A 274 18.66 5.91 -23.66
N LYS A 275 18.72 4.58 -23.73
CA LYS A 275 19.61 3.85 -24.64
C LYS A 275 19.32 4.14 -26.11
N LEU A 276 18.05 4.24 -26.48
CA LEU A 276 17.65 4.61 -27.84
C LEU A 276 18.09 6.04 -28.16
N HIS A 277 17.92 6.98 -27.22
CA HIS A 277 18.35 8.35 -27.41
C HIS A 277 19.86 8.46 -27.60
N THR A 278 20.67 7.78 -26.77
CA THR A 278 22.14 7.76 -26.94
C THR A 278 22.54 7.20 -28.29
N LEU A 279 21.99 6.05 -28.70
CA LEU A 279 22.26 5.45 -30.01
C LEU A 279 21.81 6.34 -31.18
N THR A 280 20.72 7.09 -31.00
CA THR A 280 20.23 8.03 -32.03
C THR A 280 21.20 9.21 -32.19
N VAL A 281 21.72 9.75 -31.08
CA VAL A 281 22.73 10.82 -31.10
C VAL A 281 24.04 10.32 -31.72
N GLU A 282 24.52 9.14 -31.31
CA GLU A 282 25.70 8.51 -31.91
C GLU A 282 25.53 8.26 -33.41
N SER A 283 24.36 7.76 -33.84
CA SER A 283 24.06 7.56 -35.26
C SER A 283 24.08 8.88 -36.04
N ALA A 284 23.54 9.95 -35.47
CA ALA A 284 23.58 11.27 -36.09
C ALA A 284 25.03 11.80 -36.22
N GLN A 285 25.84 11.63 -35.17
CA GLN A 285 27.26 11.99 -35.18
C GLN A 285 28.04 11.19 -36.23
N LEU A 286 27.86 9.87 -36.28
CA LEU A 286 28.50 9.00 -37.28
C LEU A 286 28.07 9.37 -38.71
N LYS A 287 26.79 9.70 -38.94
CA LYS A 287 26.33 10.18 -40.25
C LYS A 287 27.03 11.48 -40.66
N GLN A 288 27.18 12.42 -39.73
CA GLN A 288 27.92 13.66 -39.98
C GLN A 288 29.40 13.38 -40.27
N GLU A 289 30.02 12.48 -39.51
CA GLU A 289 31.42 12.07 -39.71
C GLU A 289 31.62 11.40 -41.08
N ILE A 290 30.73 10.48 -41.47
CA ILE A 290 30.73 9.86 -42.80
C ILE A 290 30.60 10.92 -43.88
N SER A 291 29.64 11.84 -43.76
CA SER A 291 29.48 12.95 -44.72
C SER A 291 30.77 13.77 -44.88
N SER A 292 31.41 14.13 -43.76
CA SER A 292 32.67 14.89 -43.77
C SER A 292 33.82 14.11 -44.42
N ARG A 293 33.93 12.80 -44.14
CA ARG A 293 34.94 11.91 -44.75
C ARG A 293 34.69 11.73 -46.24
N THR A 294 33.43 11.58 -46.68
CA THR A 294 33.10 11.46 -48.09
C THR A 294 33.43 12.73 -48.87
N GLU A 295 33.20 13.91 -48.26
CA GLU A 295 33.59 15.18 -48.87
C GLU A 295 35.11 15.30 -48.99
N LEU A 296 35.85 14.92 -47.93
CA LEU A 296 37.31 14.90 -47.95
C LEU A 296 37.86 13.95 -49.02
N LEU A 297 37.31 12.72 -49.11
CA LEU A 297 37.67 11.75 -50.15
C LEU A 297 37.41 12.31 -51.54
N SER A 298 36.26 12.97 -51.75
CA SER A 298 35.96 13.61 -53.04
C SER A 298 36.99 14.70 -53.38
N ARG A 299 37.46 15.48 -52.41
CA ARG A 299 38.51 16.50 -52.64
C ARG A 299 39.85 15.83 -52.99
N ILE A 300 40.25 14.79 -52.24
CA ILE A 300 41.47 14.03 -52.51
C ILE A 300 41.42 13.39 -53.91
N ASP A 301 40.28 12.83 -54.32
CA ASP A 301 40.12 12.26 -55.67
C ASP A 301 40.27 13.33 -56.75
N THR A 302 39.71 14.53 -56.55
CA THR A 302 39.88 15.64 -57.50
C THR A 302 41.34 16.10 -57.58
N GLU A 303 42.02 16.22 -56.44
CA GLU A 303 43.44 16.58 -56.36
C GLU A 303 44.32 15.52 -57.01
N THR A 304 44.06 14.23 -56.72
CA THR A 304 44.80 13.10 -57.30
C THR A 304 44.66 13.09 -58.83
N ARG A 305 43.46 13.32 -59.36
CA ARG A 305 43.24 13.45 -60.82
C ARG A 305 43.99 14.62 -61.43
N LEU A 306 44.10 15.75 -60.71
CA LEU A 306 44.89 16.90 -61.17
C LEU A 306 46.38 16.57 -61.19
N VAL A 307 46.90 16.02 -60.09
CA VAL A 307 48.30 15.60 -59.96
C VAL A 307 48.65 14.54 -61.01
N GLU A 308 47.76 13.59 -61.31
CA GLU A 308 47.96 12.61 -62.39
C GLU A 308 48.08 13.28 -63.76
N LYS A 309 47.20 14.24 -64.08
CA LYS A 309 47.29 15.02 -65.33
C LYS A 309 48.58 15.85 -65.41
N GLU A 310 49.02 16.41 -64.30
CA GLU A 310 50.30 17.12 -64.24
C GLU A 310 51.48 16.17 -64.42
N ARG A 311 51.43 15.00 -63.77
CA ARG A 311 52.42 13.92 -63.91
C ARG A 311 52.52 13.44 -65.36
N THR A 312 51.40 13.21 -66.06
CA THR A 312 51.45 12.79 -67.47
C THR A 312 52.07 13.86 -68.36
N LYS A 313 51.68 15.14 -68.21
CA LYS A 313 52.31 16.27 -68.92
C LYS A 313 53.81 16.35 -68.65
N ALA A 314 54.22 16.19 -67.38
CA ALA A 314 55.62 16.20 -67.00
C ALA A 314 56.39 15.01 -67.59
N LEU A 315 55.80 13.82 -67.63
CA LEU A 315 56.38 12.63 -68.26
C LEU A 315 56.52 12.79 -69.78
N GLU A 316 55.49 13.29 -70.46
CA GLU A 316 55.54 13.60 -71.91
C GLU A 316 56.65 14.61 -72.22
N LEU A 317 56.76 15.67 -71.40
CA LEU A 317 57.82 16.66 -71.53
C LEU A 317 59.20 16.05 -71.28
N ASN A 318 59.33 15.19 -70.26
CA ASN A 318 60.58 14.49 -69.97
C ASN A 318 60.98 13.56 -71.13
N GLN A 319 60.02 12.82 -71.69
CA GLN A 319 60.24 11.94 -72.83
C GLN A 319 60.68 12.73 -74.07
N LYS A 320 60.04 13.88 -74.37
CA LYS A 320 60.49 14.79 -75.44
C LYS A 320 61.92 15.27 -75.21
N ARG A 321 62.26 15.68 -73.98
CA ARG A 321 63.63 16.10 -73.64
C ARG A 321 64.63 14.95 -73.77
N ARG A 322 64.26 13.71 -73.39
CA ARG A 322 65.09 12.52 -73.58
C ARG A 322 65.30 12.18 -75.05
N GLN A 323 64.25 12.29 -75.88
CA GLN A 323 64.34 12.16 -77.34
C GLN A 323 65.27 13.23 -77.92
N GLN A 324 65.10 14.50 -77.51
CA GLN A 324 66.02 15.56 -77.90
C GLN A 324 67.45 15.26 -77.48
N LEU A 325 67.67 14.67 -76.29
CA LEU A 325 68.99 14.26 -75.83
C LEU A 325 69.57 13.07 -76.63
N SER A 326 68.73 12.13 -77.10
CA SER A 326 69.17 10.99 -77.92
C SER A 326 69.44 11.39 -79.37
N ASP A 327 68.62 12.30 -79.91
CA ASP A 327 68.78 12.85 -81.26
C ASP A 327 69.95 13.84 -81.32
N TYR A 328 70.30 14.42 -80.17
CA TYR A 328 71.51 15.22 -80.00
C TYR A 328 72.76 14.34 -80.11
N LYS A 329 73.26 14.22 -81.34
CA LYS A 329 74.61 13.73 -81.60
C LYS A 329 75.59 14.89 -81.57
N VAL A 330 76.54 14.82 -80.65
CA VAL A 330 77.76 15.65 -80.70
C VAL A 330 78.49 15.28 -82.00
N PRO A 331 78.77 16.24 -82.90
CA PRO A 331 79.54 15.96 -84.11
C PRO A 331 80.87 15.28 -83.76
N GLU A 332 81.21 14.23 -84.51
CA GLU A 332 82.46 13.49 -84.28
C GLU A 332 83.64 14.46 -84.41
N VAL A 333 84.65 14.36 -83.52
CA VAL A 333 85.74 15.35 -83.42
C VAL A 333 86.41 15.58 -84.78
N LEU A 334 86.53 14.52 -85.59
CA LEU A 334 87.10 14.61 -86.94
C LEU A 334 86.22 15.38 -87.92
N ASP A 335 84.90 15.28 -87.84
CA ASP A 335 83.98 16.05 -88.69
C ASP A 335 83.91 17.51 -88.24
N TYR A 336 83.95 17.79 -86.93
CA TYR A 336 84.15 19.15 -86.42
C TYR A 336 85.50 19.74 -86.87
N VAL A 337 86.57 18.93 -86.89
CA VAL A 337 87.89 19.37 -87.39
C VAL A 337 87.86 19.58 -88.90
N LYS A 338 87.16 18.75 -89.68
CA LYS A 338 86.99 18.93 -91.14
C LYS A 338 86.17 20.18 -91.45
N GLU A 339 85.04 20.41 -90.78
CA GLU A 339 84.26 21.64 -90.94
C GLU A 339 85.05 22.87 -90.49
N ARG A 340 85.83 22.76 -89.41
CA ARG A 340 86.70 23.85 -88.95
C ARG A 340 87.89 24.09 -89.88
N ALA A 341 88.43 23.06 -90.52
CA ALA A 341 89.43 23.17 -91.58
C ALA A 341 88.83 23.77 -92.85
N SER A 342 87.60 23.39 -93.22
CA SER A 342 86.85 23.98 -94.33
C SER A 342 86.54 25.46 -94.06
N LEU A 343 86.15 25.82 -92.83
CA LEU A 343 86.03 27.21 -92.40
C LEU A 343 87.36 27.95 -92.47
N TYR A 344 88.47 27.30 -92.12
CA TYR A 344 89.80 27.91 -92.24
C TYR A 344 90.21 28.12 -93.70
N GLU A 345 89.95 27.16 -94.60
CA GLU A 345 90.17 27.30 -96.03
C GLU A 345 89.27 28.37 -96.64
N LEU A 346 87.99 28.40 -96.26
CA LEU A 346 87.05 29.43 -96.71
C LEU A 346 87.45 30.82 -96.20
N ASN A 347 87.92 30.92 -94.96
CA ASN A 347 88.44 32.18 -94.44
C ASN A 347 89.76 32.58 -95.13
N LYS A 348 90.60 31.61 -95.51
CA LYS A 348 91.81 31.86 -96.31
C LYS A 348 91.45 32.31 -97.73
N THR A 349 90.42 31.75 -98.36
CA THR A 349 89.96 32.20 -99.68
C THR A 349 89.32 33.58 -99.59
N VAL A 350 88.51 33.86 -98.56
CA VAL A 350 88.01 35.22 -98.26
C VAL A 350 89.17 36.18 -98.13
N ARG A 351 90.19 35.90 -97.31
CA ARG A 351 91.40 36.73 -97.19
C ARG A 351 92.19 36.88 -98.49
N MET A 352 92.25 35.82 -99.32
CA MET A 352 92.91 35.88 -100.62
C MET A 352 92.13 36.77 -101.59
N TRP A 353 90.80 36.71 -101.57
CA TRP A 353 89.93 37.59 -102.34
C TRP A 353 90.00 39.03 -101.84
N GLU A 354 90.00 39.27 -100.53
CA GLU A 354 90.26 40.58 -99.93
C GLU A 354 91.60 41.15 -100.43
N ARG A 355 92.66 40.33 -100.45
CA ARG A 355 93.98 40.75 -100.96
C ARG A 355 94.00 40.97 -102.47
N LYS A 356 93.22 40.21 -103.25
CA LYS A 356 93.05 40.46 -104.70
C LYS A 356 92.28 41.74 -104.96
N VAL A 357 91.26 42.04 -104.16
CA VAL A 357 90.53 43.32 -104.19
C VAL A 357 91.50 44.45 -103.83
N GLU A 358 92.33 44.29 -102.80
CA GLU A 358 93.35 45.27 -102.40
C GLU A 358 94.40 45.51 -103.51
N ILE A 359 94.85 44.47 -104.21
CA ILE A 359 95.75 44.59 -105.38
C ILE A 359 95.04 45.27 -106.56
N ALA A 360 93.77 44.96 -106.81
CA ALA A 360 92.98 45.61 -107.86
C ALA A 360 92.71 47.09 -107.53
N GLU A 361 92.46 47.42 -106.26
CA GLU A 361 92.34 48.79 -105.76
C GLU A 361 93.67 49.53 -105.85
N MET A 362 94.79 48.92 -105.45
CA MET A 362 96.13 49.49 -105.62
C MET A 362 96.45 49.71 -107.10
N ALA A 363 96.15 48.75 -107.98
CA ALA A 363 96.31 48.87 -109.43
C ALA A 363 95.50 50.05 -109.98
N LEU A 364 94.21 50.14 -109.61
CA LEU A 364 93.32 51.26 -109.96
C LEU A 364 93.84 52.60 -109.41
N ASN A 365 94.47 52.60 -108.23
CA ASN A 365 95.08 53.79 -107.64
C ASN A 365 96.40 54.18 -108.34
N THR A 366 97.21 53.23 -108.80
CA THR A 366 98.36 53.48 -109.69
C THR A 366 97.92 53.99 -111.06
N TYR A 367 96.88 53.42 -111.68
CA TYR A 367 96.32 53.93 -112.93
C TYR A 367 95.75 55.34 -112.76
N ARG A 368 95.13 55.65 -111.60
CA ARG A 368 94.73 57.03 -111.25
C ARG A 368 95.91 57.96 -111.00
N LYS A 369 97.03 57.47 -110.45
CA LYS A 369 98.27 58.26 -110.25
C LYS A 369 99.03 58.51 -111.55
N THR A 370 99.12 57.53 -112.46
CA THR A 370 99.70 57.71 -113.80
C THR A 370 98.82 58.59 -114.68
N TRP A 371 97.49 58.47 -114.57
CA TRP A 371 96.53 59.42 -115.16
C TRP A 371 96.73 60.83 -114.61
N LYS A 372 96.88 61.01 -113.28
CA LYS A 372 97.20 62.32 -112.67
C LYS A 372 98.60 62.85 -113.03
N GLN A 373 99.62 62.00 -113.22
CA GLN A 373 100.98 62.42 -113.62
C GLN A 373 101.05 62.92 -115.08
N ILE A 374 100.29 62.31 -115.99
CA ILE A 374 100.20 62.78 -117.38
C ILE A 374 99.27 64.01 -117.48
N GLN A 375 98.25 64.08 -116.64
CA GLN A 375 97.42 65.28 -116.46
C GLN A 375 98.23 66.46 -115.87
N THR A 376 99.33 66.22 -115.14
CA THR A 376 100.25 67.27 -114.65
C THR A 376 101.40 67.64 -115.60
N HIS A 377 101.76 66.84 -116.63
CA HIS A 377 102.68 67.32 -117.68
C HIS A 377 101.94 68.07 -118.82
N ASN A 378 100.61 68.04 -118.82
CA ASN A 378 99.77 68.96 -119.60
C ASN A 378 99.53 70.32 -118.88
N SER A 379 100.20 70.60 -117.76
CA SER A 379 100.00 71.83 -116.97
C SER A 379 101.30 72.43 -116.42
N MET A 380 102.33 72.46 -117.29
CA MET A 380 103.41 73.45 -117.21
C MET A 380 103.76 73.77 -118.66
N ALA A 381 103.02 74.68 -119.26
CA ALA A 381 103.55 76.00 -119.58
C ALA A 381 104.47 75.93 -120.84
N SER A 382 104.07 76.44 -122.01
CA SER A 382 103.28 77.67 -122.16
C SER A 382 103.56 78.69 -121.05
N TRP A 383 104.84 78.93 -120.74
CA TRP A 383 105.77 79.81 -121.46
C TRP A 383 106.07 79.55 -122.95
N PHE A 384 105.84 78.37 -123.52
CA PHE A 384 105.54 78.23 -124.96
C PHE A 384 104.22 77.45 -125.25
N SER A 385 103.18 78.20 -125.66
CA SER A 385 101.94 77.80 -126.37
C SER A 385 100.68 77.33 -125.57
N ASN A 386 99.78 78.29 -125.25
CA ASN A 386 98.51 78.15 -124.49
C ASN A 386 97.33 77.94 -125.47
N GLU A 387 96.19 77.40 -124.98
CA GLU A 387 94.83 78.00 -125.13
C GLU A 387 93.62 77.02 -125.29
N ARG A 388 92.63 77.20 -124.37
CA ARG A 388 91.15 76.92 -124.42
C ARG A 388 90.67 75.45 -124.45
N ARG A 389 89.52 75.04 -123.89
CA ARG A 389 88.35 75.58 -123.14
C ARG A 389 87.63 74.32 -122.62
N GLU A 390 87.18 74.22 -121.37
CA GLU A 390 85.88 74.69 -120.85
C GLU A 390 84.61 74.06 -121.46
N PRO A 391 83.52 73.93 -120.68
CA PRO A 391 82.79 72.68 -120.45
C PRO A 391 81.29 72.82 -120.80
N GLN A 392 80.44 71.85 -120.45
CA GLN A 392 79.07 72.01 -119.92
C GLN A 392 78.28 70.68 -120.02
N GLN A 393 77.73 70.19 -118.90
CA GLN A 393 76.29 70.11 -118.53
C GLN A 393 75.54 68.99 -119.29
N THR A 394 74.80 68.09 -118.64
CA THR A 394 73.70 68.29 -117.66
C THR A 394 73.57 67.15 -116.66
#